data_AF-A0A925PQ95-F1
#
_entry.id   AF-A0A925PQ95-F1
#
_cell.length_a   1.000
_cell.length_b   1.000
_cell.length_c   1.000
_cell.angle_alpha   90.00
_cell.angle_beta   90.00
_cell.angle_gamma   90.00
#
_symmetry.space_group_name_H-M   'P 1'
#
loop_
_entity.id
_entity.type
_entity.pdbx_description
1 polymer ?
#
loop_
_entity_poly.entity_id
_entity_poly.type
_entity_poly.pdbx_seq_one_letter_code
_entity_poly.pdbx_strand_id
1 'polypeptide(L)'
;MDFYRPPALQGALDALGSVNRALRAWKFYPQGHPTRKTSIQQAHAAMLHLLDGNNLSLNSGRTDFSFPDGEALKDTTRMSSSLSYELFIRRVQKITFLKDLHQEDLLDLLRLLTIPPDAVQKAGGMDKLMVEHGIQTIWVNEFDLFIIHGRRRDVELRGKIPQGLDEIENGPGQENIIDTEPAVELVNEFNPVNELQLLLGRLTATVDEDAYLLIVRQAIACSDSLKIRHELAALIPLVELLTDHANDPGRGESLRECARFGLEQLAMGDEFLAFLLDRMEQADSLSHEAALAILTAAGPVAVNLTVEKMGATDNLAVRKALSTLLVGIGVPAVPAII
;
A
#
# COMPACT_ATOMS: atom_id res chain seq x y z
N MET A 1 4.22 -31.37 -13.66
CA MET A 1 3.63 -31.10 -12.35
C MET A 1 2.33 -30.38 -12.62
N ASP A 2 1.21 -30.98 -12.27
CA ASP A 2 -0.08 -30.31 -12.39
C ASP A 2 -0.15 -29.27 -11.26
N PHE A 3 -0.18 -27.99 -11.63
CA PHE A 3 -0.42 -26.90 -10.68
C PHE A 3 -1.79 -26.29 -10.99
N TYR A 4 -2.44 -25.79 -9.95
CA TYR A 4 -3.73 -25.14 -10.13
C TYR A 4 -3.55 -23.81 -10.85
N ARG A 5 -4.30 -23.63 -11.94
CA ARG A 5 -4.49 -22.34 -12.59
C ARG A 5 -5.92 -21.87 -12.32
N PRO A 6 -6.10 -20.71 -11.67
CA PRO A 6 -7.42 -20.11 -11.51
C PRO A 6 -8.11 -19.93 -12.87
N PRO A 7 -9.43 -20.13 -12.95
CA PRO A 7 -10.16 -20.02 -14.22
C PRO A 7 -10.13 -18.59 -14.81
N ALA A 8 -9.95 -17.58 -13.96
CA ALA A 8 -9.82 -16.18 -14.37
C ALA A 8 -8.54 -15.55 -13.79
N LEU A 9 -7.65 -15.09 -14.68
CA LEU A 9 -6.43 -14.37 -14.29
C LEU A 9 -6.73 -13.09 -13.50
N GLN A 10 -7.83 -12.40 -13.84
CA GLN A 10 -8.26 -11.21 -13.13
C GLN A 10 -8.57 -11.51 -11.66
N GLY A 11 -9.20 -12.65 -11.36
CA GLY A 11 -9.48 -13.06 -9.98
C GLY A 11 -8.20 -13.27 -9.16
N ALA A 12 -7.13 -13.75 -9.79
CA ALA A 12 -5.82 -13.86 -9.15
C ALA A 12 -5.22 -12.48 -8.83
N LEU A 13 -5.29 -11.55 -9.78
CA LEU A 13 -4.81 -10.17 -9.61
C LEU A 13 -5.60 -9.44 -8.50
N ASP A 14 -6.92 -9.59 -8.46
CA ASP A 14 -7.79 -8.94 -7.47
C ASP A 14 -7.52 -9.46 -6.04
N ALA A 15 -7.31 -10.78 -5.89
CA ALA A 15 -6.97 -11.38 -4.60
C ALA A 15 -5.57 -10.95 -4.13
N LEU A 16 -4.56 -11.00 -5.00
CA LEU A 16 -3.20 -10.53 -4.69
C LEU A 16 -3.18 -9.03 -4.39
N GLY A 17 -3.97 -8.24 -5.12
CA GLY A 17 -4.16 -6.81 -4.84
C GLY A 17 -4.82 -6.56 -3.48
N SER A 18 -5.74 -7.43 -3.05
CA SER A 18 -6.32 -7.39 -1.70
C SER A 18 -5.27 -7.71 -0.62
N VAL A 19 -4.40 -8.69 -0.86
CA VAL A 19 -3.27 -8.99 0.04
C VAL A 19 -2.30 -7.80 0.12
N ASN A 20 -1.99 -7.16 -1.01
CA ASN A 20 -1.14 -5.96 -1.01
C ASN A 20 -1.79 -4.80 -0.22
N ARG A 21 -3.11 -4.58 -0.35
CA ARG A 21 -3.82 -3.58 0.48
C ARG A 21 -3.72 -3.89 1.96
N ALA A 22 -3.84 -5.16 2.33
CA ALA A 22 -3.64 -5.58 3.71
C ALA A 22 -2.20 -5.34 4.18
N LEU A 23 -1.19 -5.72 3.39
CA LEU A 23 0.21 -5.41 3.70
C LEU A 23 0.42 -3.91 3.95
N ARG A 24 -0.09 -3.07 3.05
CA ARG A 24 -0.03 -1.61 3.19
C ARG A 24 -0.75 -1.15 4.45
N ALA A 25 -1.93 -1.66 4.76
CA ALA A 25 -2.63 -1.29 5.98
C ALA A 25 -1.81 -1.61 7.24
N TRP A 26 -1.13 -2.77 7.26
CA TRP A 26 -0.28 -3.19 8.37
C TRP A 26 1.06 -2.46 8.43
N LYS A 27 1.56 -1.96 7.30
CA LYS A 27 2.76 -1.10 7.20
C LYS A 27 2.45 0.34 7.60
N PHE A 28 1.29 0.88 7.20
CA PHE A 28 1.00 2.31 7.23
C PHE A 28 0.00 2.75 8.30
N TYR A 29 -0.80 1.87 8.92
CA TYR A 29 -1.70 2.26 10.01
C TYR A 29 -1.21 1.77 11.38
N PRO A 30 -1.45 2.55 12.46
CA PRO A 30 -1.11 2.14 13.82
C PRO A 30 -2.01 0.99 14.30
N GLN A 31 -1.61 0.35 15.40
CA GLN A 31 -2.43 -0.66 16.08
C GLN A 31 -3.77 -0.03 16.51
N GLY A 32 -4.85 -0.82 16.46
CA GLY A 32 -6.22 -0.39 16.73
C GLY A 32 -6.93 0.25 15.54
N HIS A 33 -6.23 0.58 14.44
CA HIS A 33 -6.87 1.22 13.29
C HIS A 33 -7.82 0.23 12.57
N PRO A 34 -9.09 0.61 12.32
CA PRO A 34 -10.10 -0.32 11.77
C PRO A 34 -9.69 -0.91 10.41
N THR A 35 -8.96 -0.15 9.59
CA THR A 35 -8.47 -0.62 8.28
C THR A 35 -7.54 -1.83 8.37
N ARG A 36 -6.78 -2.01 9.46
CA ARG A 36 -5.94 -3.21 9.62
C ARG A 36 -6.78 -4.47 9.69
N LYS A 37 -7.86 -4.43 10.48
CA LYS A 37 -8.80 -5.54 10.66
C LYS A 37 -9.64 -5.81 9.41
N THR A 38 -10.20 -4.78 8.80
CA THR A 38 -11.03 -4.97 7.60
C THR A 38 -10.22 -5.44 6.41
N SER A 39 -9.00 -4.93 6.22
CA SER A 39 -8.15 -5.32 5.09
C SER A 39 -7.68 -6.77 5.15
N ILE A 40 -7.29 -7.30 6.33
CA ILE A 40 -6.90 -8.71 6.46
C ILE A 40 -8.08 -9.65 6.22
N GLN A 41 -9.27 -9.31 6.73
CA GLN A 41 -10.49 -10.10 6.51
C GLN A 41 -10.86 -10.15 5.01
N GLN A 42 -10.79 -9.00 4.32
CA GLN A 42 -11.03 -8.92 2.89
C GLN A 42 -10.00 -9.72 2.08
N ALA A 43 -8.72 -9.60 2.43
CA ALA A 43 -7.65 -10.33 1.76
C ALA A 43 -7.81 -11.85 1.93
N HIS A 44 -8.11 -12.32 3.15
CA HIS A 44 -8.34 -13.73 3.43
C HIS A 44 -9.55 -14.28 2.66
N ALA A 45 -10.67 -13.56 2.66
CA ALA A 45 -11.86 -13.97 1.92
C ALA A 45 -11.62 -14.03 0.40
N ALA A 46 -10.93 -13.03 -0.17
CA ALA A 46 -10.58 -13.00 -1.59
C ALA A 46 -9.65 -14.16 -1.97
N MET A 47 -8.66 -14.47 -1.12
CA MET A 47 -7.75 -15.60 -1.35
C MET A 47 -8.47 -16.94 -1.25
N LEU A 48 -9.35 -17.15 -0.25
CA LEU A 48 -10.13 -18.39 -0.16
C LEU A 48 -11.04 -18.59 -1.37
N HIS A 49 -11.68 -17.52 -1.85
CA HIS A 49 -12.49 -17.57 -3.06
C HIS A 49 -11.65 -17.93 -4.29
N LEU A 50 -10.44 -17.37 -4.42
CA LEU A 50 -9.51 -17.70 -5.51
C LEU A 50 -9.04 -19.16 -5.45
N LEU A 51 -8.75 -19.66 -4.25
CA LEU A 51 -8.24 -21.02 -4.06
C LEU A 51 -9.29 -22.06 -4.45
N ASP A 52 -10.57 -21.83 -4.11
CA ASP A 52 -11.70 -22.71 -4.47
C ASP A 52 -11.40 -24.21 -4.20
N GLY A 53 -10.81 -24.50 -3.03
CA GLY A 53 -10.41 -25.86 -2.64
C GLY A 53 -9.10 -26.39 -3.25
N ASN A 54 -8.37 -25.57 -4.01
CA ASN A 54 -7.08 -25.88 -4.62
C ASN A 54 -5.92 -25.15 -3.94
N ASN A 55 -4.68 -25.59 -4.20
CA ASN A 55 -3.46 -24.91 -3.74
C ASN A 55 -2.95 -24.00 -4.85
N LEU A 56 -2.61 -22.75 -4.55
CA LEU A 56 -2.04 -21.81 -5.50
C LEU A 56 -0.53 -21.69 -5.31
N SER A 57 0.23 -21.91 -6.37
CA SER A 57 1.69 -21.72 -6.38
C SER A 57 2.06 -20.64 -7.39
N LEU A 58 2.87 -19.68 -6.96
CA LEU A 58 3.32 -18.55 -7.78
C LEU A 58 4.84 -18.35 -7.60
N ASN A 59 5.50 -17.99 -8.69
CA ASN A 59 6.83 -17.41 -8.66
C ASN A 59 6.71 -15.90 -8.42
N SER A 60 7.49 -15.35 -7.49
CA SER A 60 7.60 -13.92 -7.23
C SER A 60 8.85 -13.35 -7.89
N GLY A 61 8.66 -12.42 -8.81
CA GLY A 61 9.72 -11.69 -9.50
C GLY A 61 9.86 -10.25 -9.00
N ARG A 62 10.86 -9.56 -9.53
CA ARG A 62 11.07 -8.13 -9.28
C ARG A 62 9.90 -7.26 -9.76
N THR A 63 9.22 -7.68 -10.82
CA THR A 63 8.15 -6.90 -11.45
C THR A 63 6.80 -7.56 -11.33
N ASP A 64 6.70 -8.88 -11.43
CA ASP A 64 5.41 -9.56 -11.53
C ASP A 64 5.44 -10.94 -10.87
N PHE A 65 4.26 -11.41 -10.50
CA PHE A 65 4.04 -12.82 -10.25
C PHE A 65 3.96 -13.59 -11.56
N SER A 66 4.37 -14.86 -11.54
CA SER A 66 4.13 -15.79 -12.64
C SER A 66 3.75 -17.17 -12.13
N PHE A 67 3.06 -17.95 -12.95
CA PHE A 67 2.80 -19.36 -12.66
C PHE A 67 4.08 -20.21 -12.76
N PRO A 68 4.08 -21.46 -12.23
CA PRO A 68 5.22 -22.36 -12.32
C PRO A 68 5.67 -22.69 -13.76
N ASP A 69 4.81 -22.52 -14.75
CA ASP A 69 5.13 -22.67 -16.18
C ASP A 69 5.76 -21.41 -16.83
N GLY A 70 5.86 -20.32 -16.07
CA GLY A 70 6.44 -19.05 -16.50
C GLY A 70 5.45 -18.03 -17.08
N GLU A 71 4.15 -18.34 -17.13
CA GLU A 71 3.15 -17.36 -17.57
C GLU A 71 3.00 -16.24 -16.53
N ALA A 72 3.30 -15.00 -16.94
CA ALA A 72 3.26 -13.82 -16.08
C ALA A 72 1.83 -13.31 -15.86
N LEU A 73 1.52 -12.95 -14.62
CA LEU A 73 0.30 -12.23 -14.24
C LEU A 73 0.50 -10.74 -14.52
N LYS A 74 0.00 -10.26 -15.66
CA LYS A 74 0.14 -8.85 -16.05
C LYS A 74 -0.81 -7.96 -15.24
N ASP A 75 -0.23 -7.17 -14.35
CA ASP A 75 -0.97 -6.27 -13.48
C ASP A 75 -1.00 -4.83 -14.02
N THR A 76 -2.20 -4.33 -14.35
CA THR A 76 -2.38 -2.94 -14.76
C THR A 76 -2.47 -1.97 -13.58
N THR A 77 -2.79 -2.47 -12.38
CA THR A 77 -3.02 -1.68 -11.16
C THR A 77 -1.78 -1.55 -10.28
N ARG A 78 -0.70 -2.26 -10.62
CA ARG A 78 0.57 -2.38 -9.88
C ARG A 78 0.47 -3.02 -8.49
N MET A 79 -0.70 -3.35 -7.99
CA MET A 79 -0.87 -3.82 -6.61
C MET A 79 -0.21 -5.18 -6.37
N SER A 80 -0.45 -6.15 -7.25
CA SER A 80 0.20 -7.45 -7.20
C SER A 80 1.69 -7.36 -7.56
N SER A 81 2.11 -6.44 -8.43
CA SER A 81 3.53 -6.20 -8.72
C SER A 81 4.30 -5.71 -7.48
N SER A 82 3.70 -4.81 -6.69
CA SER A 82 4.30 -4.34 -5.43
C SER A 82 4.46 -5.48 -4.42
N LEU A 83 3.44 -6.33 -4.27
CA LEU A 83 3.52 -7.50 -3.39
C LEU A 83 4.59 -8.50 -3.86
N SER A 84 4.69 -8.74 -5.18
CA SER A 84 5.73 -9.59 -5.76
C SER A 84 7.13 -9.04 -5.44
N TYR A 85 7.31 -7.72 -5.54
CA TYR A 85 8.56 -7.05 -5.21
C TYR A 85 8.92 -7.19 -3.72
N GLU A 86 7.95 -6.99 -2.81
CA GLU A 86 8.16 -7.14 -1.36
C GLU A 86 8.61 -8.57 -0.98
N LEU A 87 8.08 -9.60 -1.67
CA LEU A 87 8.56 -10.98 -1.55
C LEU A 87 9.98 -11.14 -2.12
N PHE A 88 10.20 -10.63 -3.34
CA PHE A 88 11.47 -10.75 -4.07
C PHE A 88 12.66 -10.16 -3.30
N ILE A 89 12.52 -8.95 -2.74
CA ILE A 89 13.62 -8.31 -1.99
C ILE A 89 13.97 -9.05 -0.70
N ARG A 90 13.04 -9.87 -0.17
CA ARG A 90 13.26 -10.78 0.96
C ARG A 90 13.70 -12.18 0.53
N ARG A 91 14.12 -12.35 -0.72
CA ARG A 91 14.56 -13.62 -1.34
C ARG A 91 13.50 -14.71 -1.32
N VAL A 92 12.23 -14.33 -1.35
CA VAL A 92 11.14 -15.25 -1.66
C VAL A 92 10.98 -15.25 -3.17
N GLN A 93 11.31 -16.38 -3.80
CA GLN A 93 11.18 -16.59 -5.25
C GLN A 93 9.91 -17.37 -5.59
N LYS A 94 9.38 -18.11 -4.62
CA LYS A 94 8.21 -18.96 -4.77
C LYS A 94 7.33 -18.80 -3.54
N ILE A 95 6.03 -18.75 -3.74
CA ILE A 95 5.05 -18.77 -2.67
C ILE A 95 3.92 -19.74 -3.02
N THR A 96 3.51 -20.54 -2.04
CA THR A 96 2.43 -21.51 -2.15
C THR A 96 1.42 -21.25 -1.05
N PHE A 97 0.17 -20.99 -1.44
CA PHE A 97 -0.98 -20.90 -0.55
C PHE A 97 -1.74 -22.22 -0.59
N LEU A 98 -1.95 -22.84 0.56
CA LEU A 98 -2.73 -24.06 0.67
C LEU A 98 -4.23 -23.75 0.67
N LYS A 99 -5.02 -24.71 0.17
CA LYS A 99 -6.48 -24.62 0.05
C LYS A 99 -7.21 -24.31 1.35
N ASP A 100 -6.60 -24.64 2.49
CA ASP A 100 -7.11 -24.42 3.84
C ASP A 100 -6.48 -23.20 4.50
N LEU A 101 -6.13 -22.18 3.71
CA LEU A 101 -5.49 -20.94 4.17
C LEU A 101 -6.10 -20.40 5.47
N HIS A 102 -5.29 -20.30 6.52
CA HIS A 102 -5.67 -19.69 7.78
C HIS A 102 -5.50 -18.17 7.73
N GLN A 103 -6.39 -17.44 8.41
CA GLN A 103 -6.33 -15.97 8.46
C GLN A 103 -5.09 -15.51 9.24
N GLU A 104 -4.74 -16.23 10.30
CA GLU A 104 -3.63 -15.97 11.20
C GLU A 104 -2.28 -16.17 10.48
N ASP A 105 -2.19 -17.19 9.62
CA ASP A 105 -1.01 -17.42 8.77
C ASP A 105 -0.81 -16.29 7.76
N LEU A 106 -1.90 -15.82 7.13
CA LEU A 106 -1.85 -14.68 6.22
C LEU A 106 -1.43 -13.41 6.98
N LEU A 107 -1.98 -13.20 8.17
CA LEU A 107 -1.64 -12.06 9.00
C LEU A 107 -0.16 -12.04 9.40
N ASP A 108 0.36 -13.16 9.90
CA ASP A 108 1.77 -13.25 10.28
C ASP A 108 2.70 -13.13 9.07
N LEU A 109 2.31 -13.63 7.89
CA LEU A 109 3.05 -13.33 6.66
C LEU A 109 3.15 -11.82 6.41
N LEU A 110 2.04 -11.08 6.50
CA LEU A 110 2.07 -9.63 6.28
C LEU A 110 2.96 -8.91 7.30
N ARG A 111 2.93 -9.33 8.57
CA ARG A 111 3.80 -8.80 9.61
C ARG A 111 5.27 -9.13 9.35
N LEU A 112 5.59 -10.33 8.88
CA LEU A 112 6.95 -10.68 8.48
C LEU A 112 7.42 -9.87 7.27
N LEU A 113 6.51 -9.51 6.36
CA LEU A 113 6.79 -8.63 5.23
C LEU A 113 7.00 -7.17 5.63
N THR A 114 6.63 -6.72 6.83
CA THR A 114 7.01 -5.38 7.31
C THR A 114 8.42 -5.33 7.89
N ILE A 115 9.05 -6.47 8.16
CA ILE A 115 10.44 -6.54 8.64
C ILE A 115 11.40 -6.13 7.50
N PRO A 116 12.42 -5.30 7.77
CA PRO A 116 13.41 -4.92 6.77
C PRO A 116 14.12 -6.12 6.12
N PRO A 117 14.38 -6.11 4.80
CA PRO A 117 14.96 -7.26 4.09
C PRO A 117 16.28 -7.78 4.69
N ASP A 118 17.16 -6.88 5.13
CA ASP A 118 18.43 -7.26 5.74
C ASP A 118 18.25 -7.95 7.10
N ALA A 119 17.23 -7.55 7.87
CA ALA A 119 16.89 -8.20 9.14
C ALA A 119 16.32 -9.61 8.90
N VAL A 120 15.46 -9.78 7.87
CA VAL A 120 14.97 -11.10 7.44
C VAL A 120 16.13 -12.02 7.05
N GLN A 121 17.10 -11.51 6.29
CA GLN A 121 18.28 -12.28 5.90
C GLN A 121 19.14 -12.66 7.11
N LYS A 122 19.37 -11.74 8.05
CA LYS A 122 20.12 -12.00 9.30
C LYS A 122 19.42 -13.02 10.21
N ALA A 123 18.09 -13.07 10.20
CA ALA A 123 17.31 -14.07 10.95
C ALA A 123 17.41 -15.49 10.35
N GLY A 124 17.95 -15.62 9.13
CA GLY A 124 18.16 -16.88 8.44
C GLY A 124 17.20 -17.13 7.27
N GLY A 125 16.45 -16.12 6.84
CA GLY A 125 15.54 -16.20 5.69
C GLY A 125 14.06 -16.24 6.07
N MET A 126 13.21 -15.96 5.08
CA MET A 126 11.75 -15.91 5.27
C MET A 126 11.18 -17.30 5.61
N ASP A 127 11.66 -18.35 4.97
CA ASP A 127 11.24 -19.74 5.22
C ASP A 127 11.41 -20.13 6.70
N LYS A 128 12.57 -19.79 7.27
CA LYS A 128 12.86 -20.05 8.68
C LYS A 128 11.99 -19.20 9.61
N LEU A 129 11.85 -17.90 9.32
CA LEU A 129 11.00 -17.00 10.12
C LEU A 129 9.54 -17.43 10.16
N MET A 130 8.99 -17.85 9.01
CA MET A 130 7.60 -18.34 8.92
C MET A 130 7.39 -19.60 9.77
N VAL A 131 8.33 -20.56 9.69
CA VAL A 131 8.32 -21.77 10.54
C VAL A 131 8.44 -21.42 12.02
N GLU A 132 9.30 -20.46 12.36
CA GLU A 132 9.46 -19.97 13.74
C GLU A 132 8.21 -19.25 14.25
N HIS A 133 7.41 -18.62 13.39
CA HIS A 133 6.12 -18.01 13.76
C HIS A 133 4.98 -19.02 13.84
N GLY A 134 5.16 -20.23 13.31
CA GLY A 134 4.16 -21.28 13.33
C GLY A 134 3.22 -21.27 12.13
N ILE A 135 3.60 -20.60 11.03
CA ILE A 135 2.80 -20.55 9.81
C ILE A 135 2.70 -21.94 9.17
N GLN A 136 1.49 -22.39 8.83
CA GLN A 136 1.22 -23.77 8.39
C GLN A 136 0.65 -23.89 6.97
N THR A 137 -0.06 -22.87 6.51
CA THR A 137 -0.86 -22.88 5.26
C THR A 137 -0.28 -22.01 4.17
N ILE A 138 0.82 -21.31 4.43
CA ILE A 138 1.59 -20.57 3.44
C ILE A 138 3.05 -21.03 3.49
N TRP A 139 3.62 -21.30 2.32
CA TRP A 139 5.00 -21.81 2.19
C TRP A 139 5.77 -21.01 1.17
N VAL A 140 7.04 -20.75 1.45
CA VAL A 140 7.93 -20.01 0.55
C VAL A 140 9.09 -20.88 0.07
N ASN A 141 9.58 -20.59 -1.13
CA ASN A 141 10.73 -21.24 -1.76
C ASN A 141 10.58 -22.77 -1.96
N GLU A 142 9.35 -23.29 -1.92
CA GLU A 142 9.01 -24.69 -2.17
C GLU A 142 7.69 -24.81 -2.94
N PHE A 143 7.64 -25.72 -3.92
CA PHE A 143 6.44 -26.08 -4.69
C PHE A 143 6.05 -27.54 -4.53
N ASP A 144 6.95 -28.41 -4.07
CA ASP A 144 6.64 -29.81 -3.86
C ASP A 144 5.70 -29.97 -2.67
N LEU A 145 4.44 -30.29 -2.96
CA LEU A 145 3.40 -30.49 -1.95
C LEU A 145 3.73 -31.62 -0.98
N PHE A 146 4.48 -32.64 -1.40
CA PHE A 146 4.91 -33.72 -0.50
C PHE A 146 5.88 -33.18 0.56
N ILE A 147 6.85 -32.36 0.14
CA ILE A 147 7.79 -31.69 1.04
C ILE A 147 7.04 -30.72 1.96
N ILE A 148 6.12 -29.92 1.41
CA ILE A 148 5.29 -28.97 2.17
C ILE A 148 4.47 -29.69 3.24
N HIS A 149 3.78 -30.79 2.89
CA HIS A 149 3.01 -31.56 3.87
C HIS A 149 3.88 -32.25 4.93
N GLY A 150 5.13 -32.59 4.61
CA GLY A 150 6.12 -33.03 5.59
C GLY A 150 6.44 -31.92 6.60
N ARG A 151 6.87 -30.76 6.10
CA ARG A 151 7.25 -29.61 6.94
C ARG A 151 6.08 -29.06 7.75
N ARG A 152 4.86 -29.06 7.21
CA ARG A 152 3.65 -28.64 7.91
C ARG A 152 3.42 -29.48 9.17
N ARG A 153 3.56 -30.80 9.08
CA ARG A 153 3.45 -31.69 10.25
C ARG A 153 4.51 -31.36 11.31
N ASP A 154 5.73 -31.03 10.90
CA ASP A 154 6.78 -30.63 11.83
C ASP A 154 6.45 -29.32 12.56
N VAL A 155 5.80 -28.36 11.90
CA VAL A 155 5.33 -27.11 12.51
C VAL A 155 4.16 -27.38 13.47
N GLU A 156 3.17 -28.16 13.04
CA GLU A 156 2.02 -28.55 13.85
C GLU A 156 2.45 -29.27 15.14
N LEU A 157 3.44 -30.17 15.07
CA LEU A 157 3.99 -30.87 16.22
C LEU A 157 4.71 -29.96 17.23
N ARG A 158 5.21 -28.80 16.81
CA ARG A 158 5.79 -27.80 17.73
C ARG A 158 4.73 -27.05 18.52
N GLY A 159 3.46 -27.12 18.13
CA GLY A 159 2.33 -26.54 18.84
C GLY A 159 2.32 -25.01 18.90
N LYS A 160 3.16 -24.32 18.11
CA LYS A 160 3.14 -22.87 18.01
C LYS A 160 2.09 -22.46 16.98
N ILE A 161 1.06 -21.76 17.43
CA ILE A 161 -0.03 -21.25 16.60
C ILE A 161 0.17 -19.74 16.47
N PRO A 162 0.10 -19.18 15.24
CA PRO A 162 0.11 -17.74 15.02
C PRO A 162 -0.98 -17.05 15.82
N GLN A 163 -0.68 -15.84 16.31
CA GLN A 163 -1.62 -15.10 17.14
C GLN A 163 -2.83 -14.64 16.33
N GLY A 164 -4.00 -14.67 16.98
CA GLY A 164 -5.24 -14.18 16.39
C GLY A 164 -5.21 -12.66 16.17
N LEU A 165 -5.99 -12.19 15.19
CA LEU A 165 -6.12 -10.76 14.91
C LEU A 165 -6.51 -9.94 16.15
N ASP A 166 -7.50 -10.41 16.91
CA ASP A 166 -7.95 -9.71 18.12
C ASP A 166 -6.91 -9.77 19.24
N GLU A 167 -6.07 -10.80 19.30
CA GLU A 167 -4.97 -10.89 20.28
C GLU A 167 -3.87 -9.86 19.95
N ILE A 168 -3.56 -9.69 18.67
CA ILE A 168 -2.55 -8.73 18.22
C ILE A 168 -3.05 -7.29 18.38
N GLU A 169 -4.32 -7.02 18.06
CA GLU A 169 -4.88 -5.67 18.18
C GLU A 169 -5.13 -5.25 19.63
N ASN A 170 -5.47 -6.18 20.54
CA ASN A 170 -5.74 -5.88 21.95
C ASN A 170 -4.56 -6.17 22.91
N GLY A 171 -3.47 -6.78 22.42
CA GLY A 171 -2.30 -7.09 23.22
C GLY A 171 -1.49 -5.85 23.60
N PRO A 172 -0.63 -5.92 24.63
CA PRO A 172 0.34 -4.86 24.90
C PRO A 172 1.22 -4.73 23.66
N GLY A 173 1.06 -3.62 22.94
CA GLY A 173 1.66 -3.45 21.62
C GLY A 173 3.17 -3.70 21.65
N GLN A 174 3.65 -4.57 20.77
CA GLN A 174 5.05 -4.52 20.34
C GLN A 174 5.20 -3.34 19.38
N GLU A 175 5.03 -2.14 19.91
CA GLU A 175 5.56 -0.96 19.25
C GLU A 175 7.06 -0.93 19.55
N ASN A 176 7.86 -0.73 18.51
CA ASN A 176 9.16 -0.08 18.70
C ASN A 176 8.86 1.25 19.37
N ILE A 177 9.05 1.31 20.69
CA ILE A 177 9.05 2.54 21.47
C ILE A 177 10.21 3.36 20.92
N ILE A 178 9.91 4.29 20.01
CA ILE A 178 10.76 5.44 19.79
C ILE A 178 10.21 6.48 20.75
N ASP A 179 11.03 6.78 21.76
CA ASP A 179 10.76 7.71 22.85
C ASP A 179 10.00 8.95 22.37
N THR A 180 8.78 9.12 22.87
CA THR A 180 8.12 10.41 22.89
C THR A 180 8.92 11.30 23.84
N GLU A 181 9.76 12.18 23.31
CA GLU A 181 10.34 13.27 24.11
C GLU A 181 9.23 14.09 24.77
N PRO A 182 9.46 14.60 25.99
CA PRO A 182 8.40 15.12 26.84
C PRO A 182 7.80 16.38 26.24
N ALA A 183 6.47 16.44 26.32
CA ALA A 183 5.68 17.62 26.00
C ALA A 183 6.23 18.84 26.76
N VAL A 184 6.85 19.76 26.02
CA VAL A 184 7.04 21.13 26.50
C VAL A 184 5.72 21.85 26.23
N GLU A 185 4.97 22.07 27.29
CA GLU A 185 3.80 22.95 27.31
C GLU A 185 4.22 24.37 26.89
N LEU A 186 3.92 24.72 25.65
CA LEU A 186 3.64 26.09 25.25
C LEU A 186 2.26 26.09 24.61
N VAL A 187 1.33 26.79 25.25
CA VAL A 187 -0.01 27.07 24.74
C VAL A 187 0.14 27.99 23.53
N ASN A 188 0.56 27.41 22.39
CA ASN A 188 0.38 27.99 21.09
C ASN A 188 -0.98 27.52 20.58
N GLU A 189 -1.81 28.47 20.18
CA GLU A 189 -3.03 28.23 19.42
C GLU A 189 -2.72 27.21 18.31
N PHE A 190 -3.31 26.01 18.39
CA PHE A 190 -3.02 24.92 17.46
C PHE A 190 -3.36 25.36 16.03
N ASN A 191 -2.32 25.77 15.30
CA ASN A 191 -2.41 26.21 13.92
C ASN A 191 -1.88 25.09 13.02
N PRO A 192 -2.78 24.31 12.39
CA PRO A 192 -2.40 23.17 11.57
C PRO A 192 -1.57 23.59 10.34
N VAL A 193 -1.71 24.83 9.85
CA VAL A 193 -0.88 25.33 8.73
C VAL A 193 0.58 25.42 9.14
N ASN A 194 0.87 25.97 10.32
CA ASN A 194 2.24 26.10 10.83
C ASN A 194 2.86 24.73 11.13
N GLU A 195 2.05 23.82 11.69
CA GLU A 195 2.49 22.44 11.93
C GLU A 195 2.82 21.73 10.62
N LEU A 196 1.97 21.85 9.60
CA LEU A 196 2.23 21.28 8.28
C LEU A 196 3.51 21.84 7.67
N GLN A 197 3.77 23.15 7.78
CA GLN A 197 5.02 23.75 7.30
C GLN A 197 6.27 23.17 7.99
N LEU A 198 6.21 22.93 9.30
CA LEU A 198 7.30 22.27 10.03
C LEU A 198 7.49 20.82 9.55
N LEU A 199 6.39 20.10 9.32
CA LEU A 199 6.43 18.73 8.80
C LEU A 199 7.02 18.67 7.40
N LEU A 200 6.70 19.60 6.50
CA LEU A 200 7.28 19.71 5.16
C LEU A 200 8.80 19.92 5.22
N GLY A 201 9.27 20.81 6.11
CA GLY A 201 10.70 21.03 6.33
C GLY A 201 11.41 19.75 6.79
N ARG A 202 10.79 18.98 7.69
CA ARG A 202 11.32 17.68 8.14
C ARG A 202 11.33 16.65 7.01
N LEU A 203 10.21 16.47 6.29
CA LEU A 203 10.09 15.51 5.16
C LEU A 203 11.17 15.72 4.10
N THR A 204 11.53 16.97 3.82
CA THR A 204 12.55 17.32 2.83
C THR A 204 13.92 16.74 3.21
N ALA A 205 14.28 16.79 4.50
CA ALA A 205 15.60 16.37 4.99
C ALA A 205 15.67 14.90 5.44
N THR A 206 14.54 14.23 5.66
CA THR A 206 14.52 12.87 6.19
C THR A 206 14.85 11.83 5.13
N VAL A 207 15.85 10.99 5.45
CA VAL A 207 16.29 9.84 4.65
C VAL A 207 15.97 8.51 5.32
N ASP A 208 15.81 8.51 6.65
CA ASP A 208 15.44 7.33 7.44
C ASP A 208 14.00 6.89 7.17
N GLU A 209 13.79 5.60 6.90
CA GLU A 209 12.52 5.02 6.47
C GLU A 209 11.41 5.17 7.53
N ASP A 210 11.74 4.85 8.78
CA ASP A 210 10.79 4.83 9.89
C ASP A 210 10.40 6.24 10.31
N ALA A 211 11.39 7.14 10.41
CA ALA A 211 11.15 8.55 10.69
C ALA A 211 10.32 9.20 9.57
N TYR A 212 10.62 8.89 8.30
CA TYR A 212 9.88 9.42 7.17
C TYR A 212 8.41 9.00 7.21
N LEU A 213 8.14 7.71 7.48
CA LEU A 213 6.79 7.19 7.65
C LEU A 213 6.02 7.90 8.77
N LEU A 214 6.66 8.12 9.92
CA LEU A 214 6.03 8.82 11.03
C LEU A 214 5.65 10.26 10.65
N ILE A 215 6.54 10.97 9.97
CA ILE A 215 6.28 12.35 9.54
C ILE A 215 5.17 12.39 8.49
N VAL A 216 5.14 11.44 7.55
CA VAL A 216 4.05 11.31 6.56
C VAL A 216 2.70 11.09 7.26
N ARG A 217 2.63 10.21 8.27
CA ARG A 217 1.41 9.99 9.06
C ARG A 217 0.96 11.27 9.79
N GLN A 218 1.90 12.00 10.40
CA GLN A 218 1.63 13.29 11.04
C GLN A 218 1.09 14.31 10.04
N ALA A 219 1.67 14.38 8.83
CA ALA A 219 1.23 15.29 7.78
C ALA A 219 -0.19 14.94 7.29
N ILE A 220 -0.54 13.66 7.21
CA ILE A 220 -1.90 13.20 6.86
C ILE A 220 -2.91 13.60 7.93
N ALA A 221 -2.61 13.36 9.22
CA ALA A 221 -3.49 13.77 10.31
C ALA A 221 -3.68 15.30 10.36
N CYS A 222 -2.61 16.05 10.09
CA CYS A 222 -2.67 17.50 9.94
C CYS A 222 -3.55 17.90 8.74
N SER A 223 -3.47 17.14 7.63
CA SER A 223 -4.29 17.39 6.44
C SER A 223 -5.79 17.22 6.69
N ASP A 224 -6.18 16.24 7.51
CA ASP A 224 -7.59 16.04 7.88
C ASP A 224 -8.12 17.25 8.67
N SER A 225 -7.29 17.80 9.58
CA SER A 225 -7.63 19.01 10.33
C SER A 225 -7.80 20.23 9.41
N LEU A 226 -6.96 20.36 8.38
CA LEU A 226 -7.05 21.43 7.39
C LEU A 226 -8.28 21.28 6.48
N LYS A 227 -8.63 20.05 6.08
CA LYS A 227 -9.85 19.76 5.31
C LYS A 227 -11.10 20.16 6.08
N ILE A 228 -11.19 19.81 7.37
CA ILE A 228 -12.32 20.19 8.24
C ILE A 228 -12.46 21.72 8.37
N ARG A 229 -11.33 22.45 8.36
CA ARG A 229 -11.32 23.92 8.42
C ARG A 229 -11.48 24.59 7.05
N HIS A 230 -11.63 23.81 5.96
CA HIS A 230 -11.64 24.27 4.57
C HIS A 230 -10.38 25.07 4.16
N GLU A 231 -9.24 24.83 4.81
CA GLU A 231 -7.94 25.47 4.53
C GLU A 231 -7.15 24.71 3.45
N LEU A 232 -7.83 24.32 2.37
CA LEU A 232 -7.34 23.36 1.37
C LEU A 232 -6.08 23.83 0.61
N ALA A 233 -5.90 25.15 0.45
CA ALA A 233 -4.73 25.72 -0.23
C ALA A 233 -3.41 25.37 0.48
N ALA A 234 -3.44 25.21 1.82
CA ALA A 234 -2.26 24.86 2.60
C ALA A 234 -1.72 23.44 2.29
N LEU A 235 -2.53 22.58 1.66
CA LEU A 235 -2.15 21.22 1.30
C LEU A 235 -1.36 21.13 -0.01
N ILE A 236 -1.39 22.17 -0.86
CA ILE A 236 -0.73 22.16 -2.17
C ILE A 236 0.77 21.83 -2.06
N PRO A 237 1.56 22.48 -1.17
CA PRO A 237 2.98 22.17 -1.03
C PRO A 237 3.26 20.73 -0.59
N LEU A 238 2.35 20.11 0.15
CA LEU A 238 2.47 18.71 0.55
C LEU A 238 2.27 17.78 -0.66
N VAL A 239 1.31 18.07 -1.54
CA VAL A 239 1.11 17.27 -2.76
C VAL A 239 2.32 17.37 -3.69
N GLU A 240 2.88 18.56 -3.88
CA GLU A 240 4.11 18.75 -4.66
C GLU A 240 5.27 17.94 -4.08
N LEU A 241 5.56 18.11 -2.79
CA LEU A 241 6.69 17.44 -2.13
C LEU A 241 6.57 15.91 -2.18
N LEU A 242 5.38 15.37 -1.91
CA LEU A 242 5.16 13.93 -1.97
C LEU A 242 5.23 13.40 -3.40
N THR A 243 4.84 14.19 -4.41
CA THR A 243 5.02 13.83 -5.81
C THR A 243 6.50 13.75 -6.18
N ASP A 244 7.27 14.77 -5.82
CA ASP A 244 8.73 14.79 -6.03
C ASP A 244 9.37 13.58 -5.38
N HIS A 245 9.02 13.30 -4.13
CA HIS A 245 9.57 12.15 -3.40
C HIS A 245 9.12 10.81 -3.98
N ALA A 246 7.91 10.68 -4.50
CA ALA A 246 7.39 9.47 -5.13
C ALA A 246 8.07 9.15 -6.48
N ASN A 247 8.58 10.18 -7.17
CA ASN A 247 9.20 10.09 -8.49
C ASN A 247 10.73 10.14 -8.45
N ASP A 248 11.35 10.54 -7.33
CA ASP A 248 12.80 10.66 -7.20
C ASP A 248 13.51 9.28 -7.27
N PRO A 249 14.28 9.00 -8.34
CA PRO A 249 15.01 7.75 -8.48
C PRO A 249 16.09 7.56 -7.39
N GLY A 250 16.59 8.66 -6.81
CA GLY A 250 17.61 8.67 -5.76
C GLY A 250 17.09 8.26 -4.38
N ARG A 251 15.77 8.28 -4.15
CA ARG A 251 15.16 7.78 -2.92
C ARG A 251 14.96 6.27 -2.96
N GLY A 252 15.06 5.62 -1.79
CA GLY A 252 14.74 4.20 -1.64
C GLY A 252 13.28 3.89 -1.99
N GLU A 253 12.98 2.68 -2.46
CA GLU A 253 11.62 2.32 -2.86
C GLU A 253 10.61 2.43 -1.71
N SER A 254 11.02 2.12 -0.47
CA SER A 254 10.19 2.30 0.72
C SER A 254 9.74 3.75 0.91
N LEU A 255 10.66 4.73 0.75
CA LEU A 255 10.36 6.17 0.85
C LEU A 255 9.38 6.59 -0.25
N ARG A 256 9.65 6.16 -1.49
CA ARG A 256 8.78 6.45 -2.62
C ARG A 256 7.38 5.90 -2.42
N GLU A 257 7.27 4.66 -1.95
CA GLU A 257 5.98 4.04 -1.66
C GLU A 257 5.24 4.77 -0.53
N CYS A 258 5.96 5.20 0.51
CA CYS A 258 5.41 5.98 1.60
C CYS A 258 4.88 7.34 1.13
N ALA A 259 5.60 7.99 0.20
CA ALA A 259 5.14 9.24 -0.42
C ALA A 259 3.87 9.03 -1.26
N ARG A 260 3.81 7.96 -2.06
CA ARG A 260 2.61 7.56 -2.81
C ARG A 260 1.44 7.25 -1.89
N PHE A 261 1.68 6.58 -0.77
CA PHE A 261 0.66 6.36 0.25
C PHE A 261 0.12 7.68 0.80
N GLY A 262 0.99 8.65 1.10
CA GLY A 262 0.58 10.00 1.51
C GLY A 262 -0.33 10.67 0.47
N LEU A 263 0.03 10.60 -0.82
CA LEU A 263 -0.81 11.11 -1.92
C LEU A 263 -2.19 10.43 -1.96
N GLU A 264 -2.25 9.10 -1.83
CA GLU A 264 -3.52 8.38 -1.78
C GLU A 264 -4.40 8.82 -0.62
N GLN A 265 -3.84 9.06 0.57
CA GLN A 265 -4.62 9.56 1.71
C GLN A 265 -5.11 11.00 1.47
N LEU A 266 -4.28 11.87 0.87
CA LEU A 266 -4.70 13.23 0.53
C LEU A 266 -5.83 13.22 -0.51
N ALA A 267 -5.78 12.29 -1.46
CA ALA A 267 -6.78 12.08 -2.49
C ALA A 267 -8.08 11.43 -1.98
N MET A 268 -8.18 11.06 -0.69
CA MET A 268 -9.44 10.58 -0.14
C MET A 268 -10.47 11.71 -0.05
N GLY A 269 -11.64 11.45 -0.63
CA GLY A 269 -12.75 12.40 -0.76
C GLY A 269 -12.71 13.18 -2.09
N ASP A 270 -13.84 13.74 -2.45
CA ASP A 270 -14.02 14.54 -3.67
C ASP A 270 -13.69 16.03 -3.46
N GLU A 271 -13.94 16.58 -2.26
CA GLU A 271 -13.78 18.01 -1.96
C GLU A 271 -12.40 18.56 -2.32
N PHE A 272 -11.32 17.90 -1.86
CA PHE A 272 -9.98 18.38 -2.13
C PHE A 272 -9.62 18.26 -3.62
N LEU A 273 -10.05 17.18 -4.28
CA LEU A 273 -9.82 16.99 -5.71
C LEU A 273 -10.55 18.04 -6.55
N ALA A 274 -11.82 18.33 -6.22
CA ALA A 274 -12.60 19.39 -6.87
C ALA A 274 -11.92 20.75 -6.69
N PHE A 275 -11.46 21.06 -5.48
CA PHE A 275 -10.69 22.28 -5.19
C PHE A 275 -9.42 22.39 -6.05
N LEU A 276 -8.67 21.30 -6.23
CA LEU A 276 -7.48 21.31 -7.08
C LEU A 276 -7.82 21.54 -8.56
N LEU A 277 -8.88 20.91 -9.06
CA LEU A 277 -9.36 21.07 -10.45
C LEU A 277 -9.86 22.49 -10.73
N ASP A 278 -10.52 23.13 -9.76
CA ASP A 278 -10.97 24.52 -9.85
C ASP A 278 -9.81 25.52 -9.90
N ARG A 279 -8.67 25.16 -9.31
CA ARG A 279 -7.48 26.02 -9.26
C ARG A 279 -6.56 25.90 -10.46
N MET A 280 -6.80 25.00 -11.41
CA MET A 280 -5.92 24.79 -12.57
C MET A 280 -5.69 26.05 -13.43
N GLU A 281 -6.52 27.08 -13.29
CA GLU A 281 -6.38 28.37 -13.99
C GLU A 281 -5.44 29.36 -13.29
N GLN A 282 -5.08 29.10 -12.04
CA GLN A 282 -4.40 30.06 -11.18
C GLN A 282 -2.87 29.91 -11.30
N ALA A 283 -2.15 31.02 -11.08
CA ALA A 283 -0.69 31.02 -11.10
C ALA A 283 -0.07 30.10 -10.03
N ASP A 284 -0.76 29.95 -8.90
CA ASP A 284 -0.36 29.09 -7.78
C ASP A 284 -1.08 27.72 -7.86
N SER A 285 -1.24 27.20 -9.07
CA SER A 285 -1.79 25.86 -9.32
C SER A 285 -0.73 24.79 -9.12
N LEU A 286 -1.18 23.53 -8.96
CA LEU A 286 -0.25 22.40 -8.93
C LEU A 286 0.52 22.30 -10.24
N SER A 287 1.75 21.84 -10.14
CA SER A 287 2.52 21.34 -11.26
C SER A 287 1.74 20.23 -11.98
N HIS A 288 1.99 20.09 -13.28
CA HIS A 288 1.32 19.05 -14.08
C HIS A 288 1.61 17.65 -13.55
N GLU A 289 2.84 17.42 -13.06
CA GLU A 289 3.25 16.14 -12.50
C GLU A 289 2.51 15.84 -11.19
N ALA A 290 2.40 16.82 -10.29
CA ALA A 290 1.68 16.66 -9.03
C ALA A 290 0.16 16.49 -9.24
N ALA A 291 -0.42 17.23 -10.17
CA ALA A 291 -1.82 17.05 -10.58
C ALA A 291 -2.06 15.63 -11.14
N LEU A 292 -1.17 15.14 -12.01
CA LEU A 292 -1.27 13.78 -12.54
C LEU A 292 -1.12 12.73 -11.44
N ALA A 293 -0.16 12.90 -10.52
CA ALA A 293 0.12 11.96 -9.44
C ALA A 293 -1.07 11.84 -8.47
N ILE A 294 -1.64 12.96 -8.01
CA ILE A 294 -2.77 12.94 -7.07
C ILE A 294 -4.05 12.41 -7.71
N LEU A 295 -4.34 12.74 -8.97
CA LEU A 295 -5.50 12.22 -9.68
C LEU A 295 -5.36 10.71 -9.96
N THR A 296 -4.15 10.26 -10.31
CA THR A 296 -3.86 8.81 -10.46
C THR A 296 -4.07 8.08 -9.13
N ALA A 297 -3.63 8.68 -8.01
CA ALA A 297 -3.81 8.13 -6.67
C ALA A 297 -5.29 8.04 -6.26
N ALA A 298 -6.12 9.00 -6.67
CA ALA A 298 -7.56 8.97 -6.39
C ALA A 298 -8.35 7.97 -7.25
N GLY A 299 -7.78 7.50 -8.36
CA GLY A 299 -8.38 6.52 -9.24
C GLY A 299 -9.68 7.00 -9.91
N PRO A 300 -10.74 6.16 -10.02
CA PRO A 300 -11.93 6.46 -10.81
C PRO A 300 -12.69 7.73 -10.39
N VAL A 301 -12.64 8.12 -9.11
CA VAL A 301 -13.32 9.33 -8.62
C VAL A 301 -12.72 10.58 -9.25
N ALA A 302 -11.38 10.67 -9.33
CA ALA A 302 -10.70 11.77 -10.00
C ALA A 302 -11.04 11.84 -11.48
N VAL A 303 -11.13 10.70 -12.17
CA VAL A 303 -11.52 10.66 -13.59
C VAL A 303 -12.89 11.31 -13.78
N ASN A 304 -13.89 10.91 -12.98
CA ASN A 304 -15.24 11.46 -13.09
C ASN A 304 -15.28 12.97 -12.85
N LEU A 305 -14.62 13.45 -11.78
CA LEU A 305 -14.53 14.87 -11.47
C LEU A 305 -13.82 15.67 -12.58
N THR A 306 -12.78 15.08 -13.17
CA THR A 306 -12.01 15.70 -14.27
C THR A 306 -12.88 15.83 -15.53
N VAL A 307 -13.66 14.79 -15.87
CA VAL A 307 -14.60 14.82 -17.01
C VAL A 307 -15.72 15.84 -16.78
N GLU A 308 -16.28 15.89 -15.57
CA GLU A 308 -17.30 16.87 -15.20
C GLU A 308 -16.78 18.31 -15.33
N LYS A 309 -15.60 18.59 -14.77
CA LYS A 309 -14.95 19.91 -14.89
C LYS A 309 -14.66 20.28 -16.33
N MET A 310 -14.25 19.31 -17.15
CA MET A 310 -13.97 19.51 -18.58
C MET A 310 -15.24 19.90 -19.36
N GLY A 311 -16.40 19.34 -18.99
CA GLY A 311 -17.70 19.67 -19.57
C GLY A 311 -18.23 21.04 -19.10
N ALA A 312 -17.89 21.46 -17.88
CA ALA A 312 -18.34 22.71 -17.28
C ALA A 312 -17.47 23.94 -17.63
N THR A 313 -16.19 23.74 -18.00
CA THR A 313 -15.29 24.86 -18.30
C THR A 313 -15.41 25.36 -19.74
N ASP A 314 -15.55 26.67 -19.91
CA ASP A 314 -15.46 27.35 -21.21
C ASP A 314 -14.01 27.70 -21.60
N ASN A 315 -13.05 27.50 -20.68
CA ASN A 315 -11.65 27.83 -20.91
C ASN A 315 -10.95 26.71 -21.70
N LEU A 316 -10.60 27.02 -22.95
CA LEU A 316 -9.94 26.06 -23.85
C LEU A 316 -8.59 25.56 -23.32
N ALA A 317 -7.83 26.42 -22.61
CA ALA A 317 -6.53 26.04 -22.06
C ALA A 317 -6.69 25.00 -20.93
N VAL A 318 -7.67 25.21 -20.04
CA VAL A 318 -8.00 24.24 -18.98
C VAL A 318 -8.54 22.96 -19.57
N ARG A 319 -9.45 23.04 -20.54
CA ARG A 319 -9.98 21.86 -21.22
C ARG A 319 -8.85 21.01 -21.83
N LYS A 320 -7.85 21.64 -22.45
CA LYS A 320 -6.66 20.97 -22.98
C LYS A 320 -5.80 20.34 -21.87
N ALA A 321 -5.60 21.04 -20.75
CA ALA A 321 -4.84 20.53 -19.61
C ALA A 321 -5.53 19.31 -18.97
N LEU A 322 -6.85 19.38 -18.73
CA LEU A 322 -7.67 18.27 -18.23
C LEU A 322 -7.64 17.07 -19.17
N SER A 323 -7.75 17.29 -20.48
CA SER A 323 -7.63 16.23 -21.49
C SER A 323 -6.25 15.56 -21.44
N THR A 324 -5.18 16.34 -21.25
CA THR A 324 -3.82 15.80 -21.11
C THR A 324 -3.68 14.96 -19.84
N LEU A 325 -4.27 15.41 -18.72
CA LEU A 325 -4.29 14.64 -17.47
C LEU A 325 -5.05 13.31 -17.63
N LEU A 326 -6.22 13.31 -18.28
CA LEU A 326 -6.98 12.08 -18.54
C LEU A 326 -6.20 11.07 -19.40
N VAL A 327 -5.51 11.55 -20.44
CA VAL A 327 -4.62 10.70 -21.25
C VAL A 327 -3.46 10.16 -20.41
N GLY A 328 -2.90 10.96 -19.50
CA GLY A 328 -1.85 10.56 -18.58
C GLY A 328 -2.28 9.49 -17.57
N ILE A 329 -3.52 9.56 -17.07
CA ILE A 329 -4.11 8.53 -16.19
C ILE A 329 -4.25 7.19 -16.94
N GLY A 330 -4.53 7.25 -18.25
CA GLY A 330 -4.50 6.10 -19.14
C GLY A 330 -5.79 5.27 -19.16
N VAL A 331 -5.65 3.94 -19.27
CA VAL A 331 -6.77 2.99 -19.43
C VAL A 331 -7.91 3.16 -18.41
N PRO A 332 -7.66 3.47 -17.11
CA PRO A 332 -8.73 3.72 -16.14
C PRO A 332 -9.66 4.89 -16.49
N ALA A 333 -9.22 5.84 -17.32
CA ALA A 333 -10.04 6.98 -17.75
C ALA A 333 -11.03 6.65 -18.87
N VAL A 334 -10.81 5.55 -19.60
CA VAL A 334 -11.56 5.20 -20.81
C VAL A 334 -13.08 5.04 -20.58
N PRO A 335 -13.56 4.33 -19.54
CA PRO A 335 -14.99 4.14 -19.33
C PRO A 335 -15.80 5.42 -19.07
N ALA A 336 -15.16 6.48 -18.58
CA ALA A 336 -15.82 7.76 -18.28
C ALA A 336 -15.86 8.72 -19.47
N ILE A 337 -15.10 8.43 -20.54
CA ILE A 337 -14.97 9.29 -21.72
C ILE A 337 -15.87 8.84 -22.88
N ILE A 338 -16.24 7.55 -22.91
CA ILE A 338 -17.06 6.91 -23.97
C ILE A 338 -18.54 6.96 -23.58
#